data_AF-A0A401Q7W6-F1
#
_entry.id   AF-A0A401Q7W6-F1
#
_cell.length_a   1.000
_cell.length_b   1.000
_cell.length_c   1.000
_cell.angle_alpha   90.00
_cell.angle_beta   90.00
_cell.angle_gamma   90.00
#
_symmetry.space_group_name_H-M   'P 1'
#
loop_
_entity.id
_entity.type
_entity.pdbx_description
1 polymer ?
#
loop_
_entity_poly.entity_id
_entity_poly.type
_entity_poly.pdbx_seq_one_letter_code
_entity_poly.pdbx_strand_id
1 'polypeptide(L)'
;MPLPENHRLLFEQQKQRAAAIVRLLSSYSHLLDTYVVEFFSENLWEKVPRSWQATLSNLTSPQLSTLLLEQGPCVGCESVWPLSLLAYRASAHALSFSRQPWGGPSPTLGAGGRPEEYRTNRSQSSRLSHHLRRHVKPKKQHEIRRLGAMVKKLCDATGCQHVVDVGSGQVQ
;
A
#
# COMPACT_ATOMS: atom_id res chain seq x y z
N MET A 1 30.04 -11.16 6.76
CA MET A 1 29.55 -11.14 8.17
C MET A 1 28.11 -11.61 8.18
N PRO A 2 27.71 -12.51 9.10
CA PRO A 2 26.31 -12.94 9.23
C PRO A 2 25.46 -11.76 9.72
N LEU A 3 24.29 -11.55 9.12
CA LEU A 3 23.30 -10.58 9.59
C LEU A 3 22.80 -10.99 10.99
N PRO A 4 22.61 -10.05 11.93
CA PRO A 4 22.12 -10.35 13.28
C PRO A 4 20.78 -11.09 13.22
N GLU A 5 20.58 -12.10 14.09
CA GLU A 5 19.42 -13.03 14.06
C GLU A 5 18.05 -12.32 13.97
N ASN A 6 17.90 -11.15 14.59
CA ASN A 6 16.68 -10.34 14.51
C ASN A 6 16.33 -9.86 13.10
N HIS A 7 17.32 -9.61 12.24
CA HIS A 7 17.10 -9.20 10.85
C HIS A 7 16.65 -10.37 9.98
N ARG A 8 17.14 -11.58 10.28
CA ARG A 8 16.72 -12.80 9.59
C ARG A 8 15.27 -13.15 9.91
N LEU A 9 14.88 -13.07 11.19
CA LEU A 9 13.50 -13.28 11.61
C LEU A 9 12.54 -12.27 10.97
N LEU A 10 12.93 -10.99 10.94
CA LEU A 10 12.14 -9.95 10.27
C LEU A 10 12.01 -10.22 8.76
N PHE A 11 13.10 -10.61 8.10
CA PHE A 11 13.09 -10.93 6.67
C PHE A 11 12.17 -12.12 6.36
N GLU A 12 12.26 -13.20 7.14
CA GLU A 12 11.37 -14.36 6.99
C GLU A 12 9.90 -14.00 7.26
N GLN A 13 9.61 -13.14 8.25
CA GLN A 13 8.26 -12.62 8.46
C GLN A 13 7.75 -11.83 7.25
N GLN A 14 8.57 -10.96 6.65
CA GLN A 14 8.18 -10.21 5.45
C GLN A 14 7.97 -11.12 4.25
N LYS A 15 8.82 -12.12 4.06
CA LYS A 15 8.68 -13.14 3.01
C LYS A 15 7.38 -13.93 3.19
N GLN A 16 7.08 -14.38 4.41
CA GLN A 16 5.85 -15.09 4.71
C GLN A 16 4.60 -14.22 4.49
N ARG A 17 4.68 -12.94 4.86
CA ARG A 17 3.61 -11.97 4.61
C ARG A 17 3.40 -11.77 3.10
N ALA A 18 4.46 -11.60 2.33
CA ALA A 18 4.39 -11.48 0.87
C ALA A 18 3.75 -12.74 0.25
N ALA A 19 4.17 -13.93 0.67
CA ALA A 19 3.58 -15.19 0.22
C ALA A 19 2.09 -15.32 0.59
N ALA A 20 1.69 -14.84 1.78
CA ALA A 20 0.28 -14.79 2.18
C ALA A 20 -0.53 -13.82 1.33
N ILE A 21 0.02 -12.63 1.01
CA ILE A 21 -0.61 -11.66 0.09
C ILE A 21 -0.81 -12.29 -1.29
N VAL A 22 0.23 -12.87 -1.88
CA VAL A 22 0.14 -13.51 -3.20
C VAL A 22 -0.91 -14.61 -3.23
N ARG A 23 -0.95 -15.48 -2.19
CA ARG A 23 -1.99 -16.51 -2.08
C ARG A 23 -3.40 -15.92 -2.00
N LEU A 24 -3.60 -14.89 -1.17
CA LEU A 24 -4.90 -14.24 -1.06
C LEU A 24 -5.33 -13.63 -2.40
N LEU A 25 -4.46 -12.86 -3.05
CA LEU A 25 -4.76 -12.24 -4.34
C LEU A 25 -5.08 -13.30 -5.40
N SER A 26 -4.33 -14.41 -5.43
CA SER A 26 -4.56 -15.51 -6.37
C SER A 26 -5.92 -16.19 -6.14
N SER A 27 -6.34 -16.36 -4.89
CA SER A 27 -7.65 -16.96 -4.56
C SER A 27 -8.84 -16.09 -5.01
N TYR A 28 -8.63 -14.78 -5.16
CA TYR A 28 -9.67 -13.82 -5.54
C TYR A 28 -9.36 -13.12 -6.88
N SER A 29 -8.49 -13.70 -7.72
CA SER A 29 -8.08 -13.12 -9.02
C SER A 29 -9.27 -12.79 -9.92
N HIS A 30 -10.28 -13.66 -9.94
CA HIS A 30 -11.54 -13.46 -10.67
C HIS A 30 -12.30 -12.17 -10.31
N LEU A 31 -12.07 -11.60 -9.11
CA LEU A 31 -12.62 -10.31 -8.68
C LEU A 31 -11.63 -9.16 -8.87
N LEU A 32 -10.33 -9.45 -8.80
CA LEU A 32 -9.27 -8.45 -8.75
C LEU A 32 -8.72 -8.09 -10.13
N ASP A 33 -8.76 -9.04 -11.07
CA ASP A 33 -8.25 -8.88 -12.44
C ASP A 33 -9.31 -8.28 -13.38
N THR A 34 -10.36 -7.68 -12.82
CA THR A 34 -11.43 -7.02 -13.57
C THR A 34 -11.32 -5.50 -13.47
N TYR A 35 -11.53 -4.77 -14.56
CA TYR A 35 -11.49 -3.32 -14.54
C TYR A 35 -12.83 -2.74 -14.08
N VAL A 36 -12.82 -1.82 -13.12
CA VAL A 36 -14.05 -1.18 -12.61
C VAL A 36 -14.85 -0.48 -13.73
N VAL A 37 -14.18 0.01 -14.78
CA VAL A 37 -14.86 0.62 -15.94
C VAL A 37 -15.73 -0.39 -16.72
N GLU A 38 -15.47 -1.69 -16.57
CA GLU A 38 -16.20 -2.79 -17.21
C GLU A 38 -17.35 -3.31 -16.34
N PHE A 39 -17.66 -2.66 -15.21
CA PHE A 39 -18.64 -3.16 -14.23
C PHE A 39 -19.98 -3.57 -14.86
N PHE A 40 -20.52 -2.70 -15.71
CA PHE A 40 -21.81 -2.92 -16.37
C PHE A 40 -21.69 -3.77 -17.64
N SER A 41 -20.61 -3.63 -18.42
CA SER A 41 -20.44 -4.37 -19.67
C SER A 41 -20.14 -5.86 -19.44
N GLU A 42 -19.40 -6.16 -18.38
CA GLU A 42 -18.94 -7.52 -18.04
C GLU A 42 -19.72 -8.15 -16.88
N ASN A 43 -20.81 -7.52 -16.45
CA ASN A 43 -21.67 -7.95 -15.34
C ASN A 43 -20.83 -8.35 -14.10
N LEU A 44 -19.87 -7.51 -13.70
CA LEU A 44 -18.87 -7.88 -12.69
C LEU A 44 -19.50 -8.27 -11.34
N TRP A 45 -20.70 -7.76 -11.03
CA TRP A 45 -21.46 -8.17 -9.86
C TRP A 45 -21.74 -9.68 -9.83
N GLU A 46 -22.04 -10.30 -10.98
CA GLU A 46 -22.34 -11.73 -11.08
C GLU A 46 -21.10 -12.61 -10.83
N LYS A 47 -19.89 -12.06 -10.94
CA LYS A 47 -18.63 -12.75 -10.62
C LYS A 47 -18.38 -12.85 -9.12
N VAL A 48 -19.07 -12.03 -8.31
CA VAL A 48 -19.00 -12.09 -6.84
C VAL A 48 -19.74 -13.33 -6.34
N PRO A 49 -19.23 -14.08 -5.34
CA PRO A 49 -19.96 -15.23 -4.79
C PRO A 49 -21.39 -14.88 -4.37
N ARG A 50 -22.38 -15.70 -4.75
CA ARG A 50 -23.81 -15.43 -4.48
C ARG A 50 -24.12 -15.17 -3.01
N SER A 51 -23.44 -15.88 -2.10
CA SER A 51 -23.59 -15.66 -0.66
C SER A 51 -23.15 -14.26 -0.23
N TRP A 52 -22.12 -13.71 -0.87
CA TRP A 52 -21.66 -12.35 -0.62
C TRP A 52 -22.63 -11.35 -1.23
N GLN A 53 -23.10 -11.58 -2.46
CA GLN A 53 -24.09 -10.71 -3.11
C GLN A 53 -25.33 -10.52 -2.23
N ALA A 54 -25.89 -11.62 -1.70
CA ALA A 54 -27.07 -11.58 -0.84
C ALA A 54 -26.88 -10.75 0.45
N THR A 55 -25.65 -10.71 0.98
CA THR A 55 -25.32 -9.88 2.14
C THR A 55 -25.08 -8.43 1.73
N LEU A 56 -24.32 -8.21 0.65
CA LEU A 56 -23.87 -6.89 0.22
C LEU A 56 -24.98 -6.09 -0.47
N SER A 57 -25.96 -6.72 -1.10
CA SER A 57 -27.09 -6.06 -1.78
C SER A 57 -28.01 -5.30 -0.82
N ASN A 58 -28.04 -5.70 0.45
CA ASN A 58 -28.90 -5.10 1.47
C ASN A 58 -28.24 -3.91 2.18
N LEU A 59 -27.00 -3.57 1.81
CA LEU A 59 -26.22 -2.54 2.48
C LEU A 59 -26.24 -1.24 1.67
N THR A 60 -26.41 -0.12 2.38
CA THR A 60 -26.19 1.21 1.79
C THR A 60 -24.71 1.47 1.55
N SER A 61 -24.38 2.43 0.68
CA SER A 61 -22.98 2.78 0.41
C SER A 61 -22.16 3.15 1.67
N PRO A 62 -22.69 3.91 2.65
CA PRO A 62 -21.96 4.18 3.90
C PRO A 62 -21.74 2.93 4.75
N GLN A 63 -22.75 2.06 4.84
CA GLN A 63 -22.61 0.79 5.57
C GLN A 63 -21.56 -0.11 4.91
N LEU A 64 -21.51 -0.18 3.57
CA LEU A 64 -20.47 -0.91 2.85
C LEU A 64 -19.08 -0.39 3.18
N SER A 65 -18.86 0.94 3.15
CA SER A 65 -17.55 1.50 3.48
C SER A 65 -17.13 1.19 4.90
N THR A 66 -18.02 1.37 5.88
CA THR A 66 -17.71 1.13 7.29
C THR A 66 -17.48 -0.35 7.55
N LEU A 67 -18.35 -1.23 7.04
CA LEU A 67 -18.28 -2.66 7.33
C LEU A 67 -17.16 -3.37 6.56
N LEU A 68 -16.76 -2.91 5.37
CA LEU A 68 -15.67 -3.55 4.62
C LEU A 68 -14.31 -2.90 4.87
N LEU A 69 -14.23 -1.57 4.92
CA LEU A 69 -12.96 -0.83 4.88
C LEU A 69 -12.47 -0.39 6.27
N GLU A 70 -13.34 -0.23 7.25
CA GLU A 70 -12.91 0.18 8.59
C GLU A 70 -12.47 -1.04 9.42
N GLN A 71 -11.44 -0.82 10.24
CA GLN A 71 -10.95 -1.80 11.21
C GLN A 71 -11.80 -1.71 12.47
N GLY A 72 -12.66 -2.69 12.69
CA GLY A 72 -13.54 -2.74 13.85
C GLY A 72 -14.59 -3.85 13.74
N PRO A 73 -15.29 -4.16 14.83
CA PRO A 73 -16.43 -5.07 14.77
C PRO A 73 -17.46 -4.54 13.77
N CYS A 74 -18.16 -5.46 13.08
CA CYS A 74 -19.29 -5.10 12.23
C CYS A 74 -20.45 -4.63 13.13
N VAL A 75 -20.41 -3.39 13.58
CA VAL A 75 -21.49 -2.81 14.39
C VAL A 75 -22.64 -2.46 13.44
N GLY A 76 -23.81 -3.08 13.63
CA GLY A 76 -25.00 -2.83 12.82
C GLY A 76 -25.31 -3.85 11.71
N CYS A 77 -24.67 -5.03 11.72
CA CYS A 77 -25.13 -6.14 10.89
C CYS A 77 -26.32 -6.83 11.54
N GLU A 78 -27.52 -6.63 10.98
CA GLU A 78 -28.74 -7.34 11.39
C GLU A 78 -28.73 -8.83 10.96
N SER A 79 -27.79 -9.23 10.11
CA SER A 79 -27.66 -10.60 9.58
C SER A 79 -26.24 -11.15 9.70
N VAL A 80 -26.16 -12.49 9.83
CA VAL A 80 -24.88 -13.22 9.88
C VAL A 80 -24.26 -13.23 8.48
N TRP A 81 -23.06 -12.67 8.36
CA TRP A 81 -22.32 -12.66 7.09
C TRP A 81 -21.73 -14.06 6.78
N PRO A 82 -21.60 -14.43 5.49
CA PRO A 82 -20.92 -15.65 5.10
C PRO A 82 -19.50 -15.71 5.66
N LEU A 83 -19.10 -16.88 6.19
CA LEU A 83 -17.77 -17.08 6.75
C LEU A 83 -16.65 -16.73 5.76
N SER A 84 -16.84 -17.02 4.46
CA SER A 84 -15.87 -16.68 3.44
C SER A 84 -15.68 -15.17 3.25
N LEU A 85 -16.75 -14.38 3.38
CA LEU A 85 -16.69 -12.91 3.31
C LEU A 85 -15.96 -12.34 4.53
N LEU A 86 -16.27 -12.86 5.72
CA LEU A 86 -15.60 -12.48 6.96
C LEU A 86 -14.11 -12.86 6.93
N ALA A 87 -13.78 -14.06 6.44
CA ALA A 87 -12.40 -14.51 6.28
C ALA A 87 -11.62 -13.68 5.27
N TYR A 88 -12.25 -13.31 4.14
CA TYR A 88 -11.67 -12.39 3.16
C TYR A 88 -11.38 -11.03 3.80
N ARG A 89 -12.37 -10.41 4.46
CA ARG A 89 -12.22 -9.13 5.15
C ARG A 89 -11.07 -9.19 6.17
N ALA A 90 -11.09 -10.19 7.05
CA ALA A 90 -10.07 -10.34 8.09
C ALA A 90 -8.66 -10.53 7.48
N SER A 91 -8.54 -11.34 6.42
CA SER A 91 -7.28 -11.56 5.72
C SER A 91 -6.77 -10.30 5.03
N ALA A 92 -7.65 -9.57 4.34
CA ALA A 92 -7.32 -8.32 3.68
C ALA A 92 -6.82 -7.27 4.69
N HIS A 93 -7.47 -7.14 5.85
CA HIS A 93 -7.03 -6.24 6.92
C HIS A 93 -5.70 -6.67 7.56
N ALA A 94 -5.55 -7.96 7.88
CA ALA A 94 -4.33 -8.47 8.51
C ALA A 94 -3.10 -8.36 7.60
N LEU A 95 -3.28 -8.52 6.29
CA LEU A 95 -2.21 -8.46 5.31
C LEU A 95 -1.94 -7.05 4.79
N SER A 96 -2.89 -6.12 4.93
CA SER A 96 -2.76 -4.73 4.49
C SER A 96 -1.55 -4.04 5.11
N PHE A 97 -0.72 -3.41 4.27
CA PHE A 97 0.37 -2.57 4.76
C PHE A 97 -0.16 -1.43 5.61
N SER A 98 0.61 -1.04 6.63
CA SER A 98 0.27 0.12 7.44
C SER A 98 0.13 1.35 6.54
N ARG A 99 -1.04 1.98 6.57
CA ARG A 99 -1.29 3.25 5.87
C ARG A 99 -0.71 4.43 6.64
N GLN A 100 -0.06 4.19 7.78
CA GLN A 100 0.64 5.24 8.52
C GLN A 100 1.75 5.82 7.63
N PRO A 101 1.82 7.16 7.49
CA PRO A 101 2.90 7.80 6.76
C PRO A 101 4.24 7.36 7.35
N TRP A 102 5.05 6.64 6.58
CA TRP A 102 6.42 6.31 6.98
C TRP A 102 7.20 7.59 7.26
N GLY A 103 7.43 7.89 8.54
CA GLY A 103 7.99 9.15 9.02
C GLY A 103 6.97 10.16 9.56
N GLY A 104 6.00 9.72 10.37
CA GLY A 104 5.46 10.59 11.44
C GLY A 104 6.62 11.18 12.26
N PRO A 105 6.42 12.31 12.99
CA PRO A 105 7.51 13.04 13.64
C PRO A 105 8.44 12.08 14.40
N SER A 106 9.65 11.90 13.86
CA SER A 106 10.62 10.94 14.37
C SER A 106 11.11 11.44 15.73
N PRO A 107 10.99 10.70 16.84
CA PRO A 107 11.53 11.11 18.14
C PRO A 107 13.06 11.23 18.14
N THR A 108 13.72 10.69 17.12
CA THR A 108 15.19 10.66 16.96
C THR A 108 15.75 11.80 16.10
N LEU A 109 14.90 12.66 15.55
CA LEU A 109 15.32 13.96 15.02
C LEU A 109 14.61 14.98 15.90
N GLY A 110 15.30 15.42 16.95
CA GLY A 110 14.78 16.40 17.92
C GLY A 110 14.12 17.58 17.22
N ALA A 111 13.11 18.15 17.88
CA ALA A 111 12.37 19.36 17.49
C ALA A 111 13.07 20.20 16.40
N GLY A 112 12.85 19.83 15.14
CA GLY A 112 13.74 20.24 14.06
C GLY A 112 12.95 20.24 12.77
N GLY A 113 12.55 21.44 12.37
CA GLY A 113 11.76 21.67 11.18
C GLY A 113 12.33 20.98 9.94
N ARG A 114 11.43 20.79 8.98
CA ARG A 114 11.73 20.43 7.60
C ARG A 114 13.03 21.09 7.10
N PRO A 115 13.90 20.37 6.34
CA PRO A 115 15.15 20.95 5.83
C PRO A 115 14.90 22.28 5.13
N GLU A 116 15.78 23.26 5.36
CA GLU A 116 15.62 24.66 4.95
C GLU A 116 15.21 24.82 3.48
N GLU A 117 15.77 24.00 2.58
CA GLU A 117 15.51 24.06 1.14
C GLU A 117 14.03 23.85 0.74
N TYR A 118 13.20 23.26 1.62
CA TYR A 118 11.80 22.96 1.33
C TYR A 118 10.80 23.80 2.13
N ARG A 119 11.27 24.80 2.89
CA ARG A 119 10.38 25.71 3.64
C ARG A 119 9.57 26.60 2.70
N THR A 120 10.21 27.10 1.65
CA THR A 120 9.62 27.93 0.59
C THR A 120 9.07 27.09 -0.57
N ASN A 121 9.80 26.08 -1.05
CA ASN A 121 9.31 25.18 -2.09
C ASN A 121 8.98 23.80 -1.53
N ARG A 122 7.72 23.60 -1.15
CA ARG A 122 7.22 22.39 -0.48
C ARG A 122 7.34 21.11 -1.30
N SER A 123 7.76 21.17 -2.55
CA SER A 123 7.77 20.00 -3.42
C SER A 123 8.94 19.97 -4.40
N GLN A 124 9.88 20.92 -4.30
CA GLN A 124 11.07 20.91 -5.16
C GLN A 124 12.34 21.23 -4.38
N SER A 125 13.34 20.39 -4.60
CA SER A 125 14.68 20.62 -4.10
C SER A 125 15.40 21.62 -5.00
N SER A 126 15.90 22.72 -4.43
CA SER A 126 16.81 23.63 -5.14
C SER A 126 18.18 23.00 -5.44
N ARG A 127 18.53 21.89 -4.78
CA ARG A 127 19.81 21.18 -4.94
C ARG A 127 19.81 20.21 -6.13
N LEU A 128 18.65 19.89 -6.69
CA LEU A 128 18.55 19.11 -7.92
C LEU A 128 18.80 20.02 -9.13
N SER A 129 19.64 19.55 -10.06
CA SER A 129 19.92 20.27 -11.30
C SER A 129 18.63 20.58 -12.07
N HIS A 130 18.61 21.67 -12.83
CA HIS A 130 17.42 22.08 -13.59
C HIS A 130 16.89 20.96 -14.50
N HIS A 131 17.79 20.18 -15.10
CA HIS A 131 17.47 19.01 -15.93
C HIS A 131 16.64 17.96 -15.18
N LEU A 132 16.93 17.71 -13.90
CA LEU A 132 16.18 16.78 -13.05
C LEU A 132 14.83 17.35 -12.59
N ARG A 133 14.61 18.66 -12.73
CA ARG A 133 13.36 19.33 -12.34
C ARG A 133 12.38 19.51 -13.51
N ARG A 134 12.88 19.61 -14.75
CA ARG A 134 12.14 20.11 -15.92
C ARG A 134 10.86 19.32 -16.27
N HIS A 135 10.70 18.07 -15.85
CA HIS A 135 9.50 17.26 -16.15
C HIS A 135 9.00 16.46 -14.95
N VAL A 136 9.44 16.81 -13.75
CA VAL A 136 9.06 16.10 -12.53
C VAL A 136 8.08 16.97 -11.76
N LYS A 137 6.79 16.67 -11.88
CA LYS A 137 5.73 17.38 -11.13
C LYS A 137 5.98 17.28 -9.61
N PRO A 138 5.53 18.26 -8.81
CA PRO A 138 5.60 18.24 -7.34
C PRO A 138 5.33 16.89 -6.68
N LYS A 139 4.28 16.17 -7.11
CA LYS A 139 3.93 14.83 -6.61
C LYS A 139 5.03 13.80 -6.90
N LYS A 140 5.51 13.73 -8.14
CA LYS A 140 6.56 12.80 -8.56
C LYS A 140 7.89 13.09 -7.85
N GLN A 141 8.21 14.36 -7.58
CA GLN A 141 9.39 14.73 -6.79
C GLN A 141 9.29 14.25 -5.34
N HIS A 142 8.10 14.40 -4.71
CA HIS A 142 7.86 13.88 -3.36
C HIS A 142 8.04 12.36 -3.28
N GLU A 143 7.50 11.63 -4.25
CA GLU A 143 7.63 10.17 -4.37
C GLU A 143 9.11 9.76 -4.53
N ILE A 144 9.84 10.36 -5.48
CA ILE A 144 11.27 10.12 -5.70
C ILE A 144 12.07 10.37 -4.41
N ARG A 145 11.81 11.47 -3.70
CA ARG A 145 12.53 11.79 -2.45
C ARG A 145 12.31 10.73 -1.39
N ARG A 146 11.06 10.29 -1.19
CA ARG A 146 10.73 9.29 -0.16
C ARG A 146 11.29 7.93 -0.52
N LEU A 147 11.16 7.51 -1.77
CA LEU A 147 11.72 6.27 -2.26
C LEU A 147 13.25 6.28 -2.17
N GLY A 148 13.92 7.34 -2.65
CA GLY A 148 15.38 7.47 -2.59
C GLY A 148 15.92 7.45 -1.16
N ALA A 149 15.25 8.12 -0.21
CA ALA A 149 15.64 8.07 1.20
C ALA A 149 15.48 6.66 1.80
N MET A 150 14.44 5.92 1.41
CA MET A 150 14.23 4.54 1.84
C MET A 150 15.27 3.60 1.22
N VAL A 151 15.52 3.70 -0.09
CA VAL A 151 16.53 2.94 -0.82
C VAL A 151 17.91 3.15 -0.20
N LYS A 152 18.29 4.41 0.08
CA LYS A 152 19.56 4.69 0.75
C LYS A 152 19.68 3.97 2.09
N LYS A 153 18.66 4.06 2.94
CA LYS A 153 18.65 3.38 4.24
C LYS A 153 18.79 1.87 4.10
N LEU A 154 18.12 1.29 3.11
CA LEU A 154 18.20 -0.15 2.82
C LEU A 154 19.60 -0.54 2.31
N CYS A 155 20.18 0.22 1.39
CA CYS A 155 21.54 0.00 0.90
C CYS A 155 22.56 0.09 2.05
N ASP A 156 22.47 1.12 2.89
CA ASP A 156 23.35 1.32 4.04
C ASP A 156 23.21 0.14 5.04
N ALA A 157 21.98 -0.38 5.25
CA ALA A 157 21.71 -1.47 6.19
C ALA A 157 22.09 -2.87 5.66
N THR A 158 21.99 -3.10 4.35
CA THR A 158 22.20 -4.42 3.72
C THR A 158 23.56 -4.54 3.05
N GLY A 159 24.28 -3.44 2.86
CA GLY A 159 25.48 -3.38 2.04
C GLY A 159 25.20 -3.48 0.54
N CYS A 160 23.94 -3.37 0.09
CA CYS A 160 23.60 -3.38 -1.32
C CYS A 160 24.19 -2.17 -2.05
N GLN A 161 25.06 -2.43 -3.03
CA GLN A 161 25.67 -1.39 -3.86
C GLN A 161 24.91 -1.14 -5.18
N HIS A 162 24.05 -2.08 -5.56
CA HIS A 162 23.31 -2.05 -6.82
C HIS A 162 21.80 -2.10 -6.54
N VAL A 163 21.07 -1.22 -7.20
CA VAL A 163 19.61 -1.12 -7.12
C VAL A 163 19.08 -1.06 -8.55
N VAL A 164 18.11 -1.93 -8.84
CA VAL A 164 17.46 -2.00 -10.14
C VAL A 164 16.03 -1.47 -9.98
N ASP A 165 15.67 -0.45 -10.77
CA ASP A 165 14.31 0.08 -10.85
C ASP A 165 13.60 -0.56 -12.07
N VAL A 166 12.59 -1.39 -11.81
CA VAL A 166 11.82 -2.08 -12.85
C VAL A 166 10.54 -1.30 -13.10
N GLY A 167 10.39 -0.75 -14.31
CA GLY A 167 9.22 0.07 -14.68
C GLY A 167 9.42 1.58 -14.53
N SER A 168 10.64 2.08 -14.66
CA SER A 168 11.00 3.51 -14.59
C SER A 168 10.33 4.40 -15.66
N GLY A 169 9.63 3.78 -16.63
CA GLY A 169 9.07 4.44 -17.80
C GLY A 169 10.13 4.70 -18.87
N GLN A 170 9.70 5.06 -20.08
CA GLN A 170 10.61 5.53 -21.12
C GLN A 170 10.83 7.05 -20.97
N VAL A 171 12.09 7.49 -21.10
CA VAL A 171 12.40 8.90 -21.31
C VAL A 171 12.16 9.16 -22.79
N GLN A 172 11.02 9.77 -23.12
CA GLN A 172 10.71 10.26 -24.46
C GLN A 172 10.99 11.77 -24.51
#